data_AF-A0A1G3XPF6-F1
#
_entry.id   AF-A0A1G3XPF6-F1
#
_cell.length_a   1.000
_cell.length_b   1.000
_cell.length_c   1.000
_cell.angle_alpha   90.00
_cell.angle_beta   90.00
_cell.angle_gamma   90.00
#
_symmetry.space_group_name_H-M   'P 1'
#
loop_
_entity.id
_entity.type
_entity.pdbx_description
1 polymer ?
#
loop_
_entity_poly.entity_id
_entity_poly.type
_entity_poly.pdbx_seq_one_letter_code
_entity_poly.pdbx_strand_id
1 'polypeptide(L)'
;MLDAVLKPSPPHGIFIRLNIVESSGFDPSVITVKRGEPVKIILHGMDVSHSLVVPDLGIDSGPVEPGKEKVVEFTPDKAGTFVFYCGTLCSVKHHFMRGTIVVEE
;
A
#
# COMPACT_ATOMS: atom_id res chain seq x y z
N MET A 1 -7.20 31.79 15.22
CA MET A 1 -6.89 31.01 14.01
C MET A 1 -5.65 30.19 14.34
N LEU A 2 -5.83 29.10 15.10
CA LEU A 2 -4.73 28.31 15.64
C LEU A 2 -4.54 27.04 14.80
N ASP A 3 -3.27 26.78 14.51
CA ASP A 3 -2.67 25.47 14.30
C ASP A 3 -3.16 24.70 13.07
N ALA A 4 -2.64 25.13 11.91
CA ALA A 4 -2.22 24.14 10.91
C ALA A 4 -1.11 23.30 11.57
N VAL A 5 -1.51 22.31 12.37
CA VAL A 5 -0.64 21.30 12.96
C VAL A 5 0.19 20.75 11.82
N LEU A 6 1.47 21.10 11.80
CA LEU A 6 2.48 20.44 11.01
C LEU A 6 2.48 18.98 11.47
N LYS A 7 1.65 18.15 10.82
CA LYS A 7 1.68 16.71 11.03
C LYS A 7 3.06 16.28 10.54
N PRO A 8 3.94 15.76 11.42
CA PRO A 8 5.26 15.33 11.00
C PRO A 8 5.09 14.31 9.87
N SER A 9 5.85 14.48 8.78
CA SER A 9 5.97 13.43 7.78
C SER A 9 6.46 12.15 8.48
N PRO A 10 5.86 10.98 8.19
CA PRO A 10 6.23 9.76 8.90
C PRO A 10 7.73 9.52 8.75
N PRO A 11 8.48 9.33 9.85
CA PRO A 11 9.94 9.34 9.84
C PRO A 11 10.52 8.19 9.01
N HIS A 12 9.74 7.13 8.76
CA HIS A 12 10.09 6.01 7.89
C HIS A 12 8.81 5.54 7.16
N GLY A 13 8.86 5.42 5.83
CA GLY A 13 7.73 4.90 5.05
C GLY A 13 7.50 3.40 5.31
N ILE A 14 6.26 2.95 5.17
CA ILE A 14 5.91 1.52 5.24
C ILE A 14 6.40 0.87 3.95
N PHE A 15 7.40 -0.02 4.05
CA PHE A 15 7.96 -0.70 2.89
C PHE A 15 7.20 -2.00 2.61
N ILE A 16 6.67 -2.16 1.39
CA ILE A 16 5.98 -3.37 0.95
C ILE A 16 6.72 -3.95 -0.27
N ARG A 17 7.23 -5.17 -0.12
CA ARG A 17 7.74 -5.96 -1.24
C ARG A 17 6.58 -6.52 -2.05
N LEU A 18 6.68 -6.39 -3.37
CA LEU A 18 5.72 -6.92 -4.32
C LEU A 18 6.32 -8.13 -5.03
N ASN A 19 5.83 -9.32 -4.69
CA ASN A 19 6.18 -10.58 -5.33
C ASN A 19 4.92 -11.23 -5.90
N ILE A 20 5.07 -12.20 -6.80
CA ILE A 20 3.97 -13.12 -7.13
C ILE A 20 3.53 -13.89 -5.86
N VAL A 21 2.28 -14.36 -5.85
CA VAL A 21 1.69 -15.09 -4.72
C VAL A 21 2.54 -16.32 -4.34
N GLU A 22 3.10 -16.98 -5.35
CA GLU A 22 3.98 -18.14 -5.21
C GLU A 22 5.28 -17.80 -4.45
N SER A 23 5.64 -16.52 -4.37
CA SER A 23 6.84 -15.99 -3.72
C SER A 23 6.49 -14.91 -2.68
N SER A 24 5.46 -15.16 -1.85
CA SER A 24 4.95 -14.34 -0.72
C SER A 24 3.89 -13.27 -1.03
N GLY A 25 3.68 -12.89 -2.29
CA GLY A 25 2.71 -11.83 -2.61
C GLY A 25 3.16 -10.45 -2.10
N PHE A 26 2.24 -9.74 -1.44
CA PHE A 26 2.56 -8.52 -0.70
C PHE A 26 3.23 -8.87 0.63
N ASP A 27 4.36 -8.25 0.93
CA ASP A 27 5.10 -8.50 2.16
C ASP A 27 5.59 -7.16 2.77
N PRO A 28 4.95 -6.69 3.86
CA PRO A 28 3.85 -7.34 4.57
C PRO A 28 2.52 -7.29 3.81
N SER A 29 1.66 -8.30 4.04
CA SER A 29 0.29 -8.34 3.50
C SER A 29 -0.73 -7.64 4.39
N VAL A 30 -0.34 -7.22 5.60
CA VAL A 30 -1.15 -6.42 6.51
C VAL A 30 -0.34 -5.23 6.97
N ILE A 31 -0.92 -4.03 6.88
CA ILE A 31 -0.32 -2.81 7.43
C ILE A 31 -1.33 -2.13 8.34
N THR A 32 -0.85 -1.55 9.44
CA THR A 32 -1.67 -0.78 10.39
C THR A 32 -1.26 0.68 10.36
N VAL A 33 -2.23 1.57 10.24
CA VAL A 33 -2.07 3.03 10.20
C VAL A 33 -3.15 3.70 11.04
N LYS A 34 -3.05 5.00 11.26
CA LYS A 34 -4.02 5.76 12.06
C LYS A 34 -4.84 6.72 11.22
N ARG A 35 -6.13 6.84 11.54
CA ARG A 35 -7.02 7.81 10.91
C ARG A 35 -6.49 9.22 11.12
N GLY A 36 -6.47 10.00 10.05
CA GLY A 36 -6.04 11.39 10.07
C GLY A 36 -4.53 11.59 10.14
N GLU A 37 -3.71 10.53 10.20
CA GLU A 37 -2.25 10.65 10.12
C GLU A 37 -1.76 10.45 8.68
N PRO A 38 -0.78 11.24 8.19
CA PRO A 38 -0.22 11.04 6.86
C PRO A 38 0.52 9.70 6.79
N VAL A 39 0.23 8.92 5.75
CA VAL A 39 0.83 7.63 5.47
C VAL A 39 1.66 7.72 4.21
N LYS A 40 2.88 7.14 4.26
CA LYS A 40 3.75 6.94 3.10
C LYS A 40 4.05 5.45 2.97
N ILE A 41 3.62 4.84 1.86
CA ILE A 41 3.95 3.48 1.49
C ILE A 41 5.02 3.51 0.39
N ILE A 42 6.07 2.72 0.55
CA ILE A 42 7.12 2.50 -0.44
C ILE A 42 6.93 1.08 -0.98
N LEU A 43 6.50 0.97 -2.22
CA LEU A 43 6.32 -0.29 -2.93
C LEU A 43 7.61 -0.63 -3.64
N HIS A 44 8.08 -1.88 -3.57
CA HIS A 44 9.26 -2.34 -4.29
C HIS A 44 8.95 -3.61 -5.07
N GLY A 45 9.08 -3.54 -6.41
CA GLY A 45 8.87 -4.67 -7.31
C GLY A 45 10.02 -5.68 -7.23
N MET A 46 9.75 -6.92 -6.88
CA MET A 46 10.79 -7.93 -6.63
C MET A 46 11.03 -8.87 -7.81
N ASP A 47 10.02 -9.16 -8.64
CA ASP A 47 10.08 -10.20 -9.68
C ASP A 47 9.51 -9.77 -11.05
N VAL A 48 8.21 -9.52 -11.13
CA VAL A 48 7.48 -9.07 -12.33
C VAL A 48 6.79 -7.73 -12.06
N SER A 49 6.12 -7.17 -13.08
CA SER A 49 5.35 -5.93 -12.88
C SER A 49 4.13 -6.21 -11.99
N HIS A 50 3.94 -5.39 -10.97
CA HIS A 50 2.83 -5.44 -10.01
C HIS A 50 2.13 -4.10 -9.90
N SER A 51 1.10 -4.00 -9.08
CA SER A 51 0.50 -2.75 -8.63
C SER A 51 -0.14 -2.93 -7.26
N LEU A 52 -0.50 -1.84 -6.58
CA LEU A 52 -1.29 -1.83 -5.37
C LEU A 52 -2.53 -0.96 -5.60
N VAL A 53 -3.71 -1.58 -5.49
CA VAL A 53 -5.00 -0.92 -5.63
C VAL A 53 -5.78 -1.06 -4.32
N VAL A 54 -6.30 0.05 -3.79
CA VAL A 54 -7.16 0.11 -2.61
C VAL A 54 -8.41 0.93 -2.96
N PRO A 55 -9.47 0.31 -3.50
CA PRO A 55 -10.62 1.04 -4.05
C PRO A 55 -11.30 1.95 -3.03
N ASP A 56 -11.50 1.46 -1.81
CA ASP A 56 -12.19 2.20 -0.74
C ASP A 56 -11.44 3.45 -0.26
N LEU A 57 -10.13 3.51 -0.53
CA LEU A 57 -9.27 4.67 -0.23
C LEU A 57 -8.90 5.47 -1.50
N GLY A 58 -9.43 5.10 -2.68
CA GLY A 58 -9.14 5.76 -3.94
C GLY A 58 -7.69 5.65 -4.41
N ILE A 59 -6.97 4.61 -3.96
CA ILE A 59 -5.55 4.41 -4.26
C ILE A 59 -5.41 3.47 -5.45
N ASP A 60 -4.63 3.90 -6.44
CA ASP A 60 -4.09 3.04 -7.48
C ASP A 60 -2.64 3.47 -7.74
N SER A 61 -1.69 2.58 -7.44
CA SER A 61 -0.29 2.88 -7.69
C SER A 61 0.04 2.88 -9.18
N GLY A 62 -0.76 2.27 -10.05
CA GLY A 62 -0.34 1.83 -11.38
C GLY A 62 0.84 0.83 -11.31
N PRO A 63 1.41 0.45 -12.47
CA PRO A 63 2.49 -0.52 -12.53
C PRO A 63 3.73 -0.13 -11.71
N VAL A 64 4.33 -1.12 -11.06
CA VAL A 64 5.62 -1.09 -10.37
C VAL A 64 6.49 -2.17 -11.00
N GLU A 65 7.44 -1.75 -11.82
CA GLU A 65 8.33 -2.65 -12.56
C GLU A 65 9.35 -3.35 -11.63
N PRO A 66 9.90 -4.51 -12.02
CA PRO A 66 10.94 -5.21 -11.27
C PRO A 66 12.14 -4.32 -10.96
N GLY A 67 12.61 -4.35 -9.71
CA GLY A 67 13.72 -3.55 -9.20
C GLY A 67 13.44 -2.05 -9.12
N LYS A 68 12.18 -1.63 -9.25
CA LYS A 68 11.77 -0.23 -9.08
C LYS A 68 10.97 -0.03 -7.81
N GLU A 69 11.11 1.17 -7.26
CA GLU A 69 10.31 1.64 -6.15
C GLU A 69 9.23 2.62 -6.63
N LYS A 70 8.08 2.61 -5.95
CA LYS A 70 7.03 3.61 -6.13
C LYS A 70 6.46 4.02 -4.79
N VAL A 71 6.22 5.32 -4.64
CA VAL A 71 5.68 5.89 -3.40
C VAL A 71 4.17 6.14 -3.57
N VAL A 72 3.40 5.72 -2.58
CA VAL A 72 1.98 6.05 -2.43
C VAL A 72 1.80 6.81 -1.13
N GLU A 73 1.24 8.02 -1.20
CA GLU A 73 0.95 8.86 -0.04
C GLU A 73 -0.55 9.11 0.06
N PHE A 74 -1.10 8.97 1.26
CA PHE A 74 -2.50 9.23 1.54
C PHE A 74 -2.69 9.59 3.02
N THR A 75 -3.87 10.10 3.36
CA THR A 75 -4.29 10.31 4.76
C THR A 75 -5.67 9.70 4.92
N PRO A 76 -5.82 8.56 5.60
CA PRO A 76 -7.12 7.92 5.72
C PRO A 76 -8.06 8.75 6.60
N ASP A 77 -9.29 8.98 6.14
CA ASP A 77 -10.31 9.79 6.82
C ASP A 77 -11.32 8.95 7.62
N LYS A 78 -11.26 7.61 7.50
CA LYS A 78 -12.16 6.65 8.15
C LYS A 78 -11.36 5.50 8.76
N ALA A 79 -11.72 5.10 9.97
CA ALA A 79 -11.23 3.86 10.56
C ALA A 79 -11.92 2.64 9.94
N GLY A 80 -11.25 1.49 9.95
CA GLY A 80 -11.76 0.26 9.36
C GLY A 80 -10.69 -0.63 8.77
N THR A 81 -11.10 -1.71 8.10
CA THR A 81 -10.21 -2.61 7.38
C THR A 81 -10.51 -2.54 5.89
N PHE A 82 -9.50 -2.18 5.10
CA PHE A 82 -9.62 -1.97 3.65
C PHE A 82 -8.77 -2.99 2.91
N VAL A 83 -9.37 -3.72 1.97
CA VAL A 83 -8.64 -4.70 1.17
C VAL A 83 -7.84 -3.98 0.09
N PHE A 84 -6.60 -4.40 -0.08
CA PHE A 84 -5.80 -4.05 -1.26
C PHE A 84 -5.45 -5.29 -2.07
N TYR A 85 -5.25 -5.12 -3.37
CA TYR A 85 -4.92 -6.20 -4.29
C TYR A 85 -3.99 -5.72 -5.41
N CYS A 86 -3.38 -6.68 -6.11
CA CYS A 86 -2.60 -6.37 -7.31
C CYS A 86 -3.54 -6.14 -8.50
N GLY A 87 -3.45 -5.00 -9.17
CA GLY A 87 -4.23 -4.66 -10.36
C GLY A 87 -3.57 -5.06 -11.68
N THR A 88 -2.35 -5.61 -11.63
CA THR A 88 -1.55 -6.01 -12.80
C THR A 88 -1.44 -7.53 -12.85
N LEU A 89 -1.81 -8.17 -13.97
CA LEU A 89 -1.70 -9.63 -14.13
C LEU A 89 -0.23 -10.08 -13.99
N CYS A 90 0.13 -10.60 -12.81
CA CYS A 90 1.52 -10.90 -12.44
C CYS A 90 1.85 -12.41 -12.41
N SER A 91 0.85 -13.27 -12.21
CA SER A 91 1.01 -14.74 -12.29
C SER A 91 -0.33 -15.43 -12.55
N VAL A 92 -0.31 -16.75 -12.73
CA VAL A 92 -1.53 -17.56 -12.81
C VAL A 92 -2.36 -17.50 -11.52
N LYS A 93 -1.73 -17.20 -10.37
CA LYS A 93 -2.38 -16.99 -9.08
C LYS A 93 -2.65 -15.52 -8.76
N HIS A 94 -2.53 -14.61 -9.73
CA HIS A 94 -2.73 -13.17 -9.57
C HIS A 94 -3.98 -12.80 -8.74
N HIS A 95 -5.11 -13.48 -8.98
CA HIS A 95 -6.36 -13.22 -8.25
C HIS A 95 -6.30 -13.52 -6.74
N PHE A 96 -5.23 -14.12 -6.23
CA PHE A 96 -5.01 -14.36 -4.81
C PHE A 96 -4.06 -13.34 -4.17
N MET A 97 -3.46 -12.44 -4.95
CA MET A 97 -2.55 -11.41 -4.44
C MET A 97 -3.34 -10.29 -3.77
N ARG A 98 -3.59 -10.44 -2.47
CA ARG A 98 -4.38 -9.54 -1.64
C ARG A 98 -3.72 -9.27 -0.29
N GLY A 99 -4.05 -8.14 0.30
CA GLY A 99 -3.68 -7.75 1.66
C GLY A 99 -4.69 -6.78 2.26
N THR A 100 -4.42 -6.25 3.45
CA THR A 100 -5.32 -5.33 4.16
C THR A 100 -4.60 -4.15 4.81
N ILE A 101 -5.16 -2.95 4.66
CA ILE A 101 -4.84 -1.79 5.49
C ILE A 101 -5.83 -1.77 6.65
N VAL A 102 -5.32 -1.84 7.88
CA VAL A 102 -6.08 -1.58 9.10
C VAL A 102 -5.87 -0.13 9.47
N VAL A 103 -6.95 0.66 9.45
CA VAL A 103 -6.95 2.04 9.93
C VAL A 103 -7.55 2.05 11.32
N GLU A 104 -6.71 2.33 12.32
CA GLU A 104 -7.11 2.54 13.71
C GLU A 104 -7.62 3.97 13.92
N GLU A 105 -8.30 4.20 15.06
CA GLU A 105 -8.87 5.49 15.44
C GLU A 105 -7.84 6.61 15.68
#